data_AF-A0A6F9AJ05-F1
#
_entry.id   AF-A0A6F9AJ05-F1
#
_cell.length_a   1.000
_cell.length_b   1.000
_cell.length_c   1.000
_cell.angle_alpha   90.00
_cell.angle_beta   90.00
_cell.angle_gamma   90.00
#
_symmetry.space_group_name_H-M   'P 1'
#
loop_
_entity.id
_entity.type
_entity.pdbx_description
1 polymer ?
#
loop_
_entity_poly.entity_id
_entity_poly.type
_entity_poly.pdbx_seq_one_letter_code
_entity_poly.pdbx_strand_id
1 'polypeptide(L)'
;MVLHRVIQAARAGDLSALRKLSSSGCLTVSASITDAQGAGPVHHAARCGRLECLRYLVVEVGLAADARALNRATPAHDAAATGHARELQWLVNQGGCNIEDQDAAGATALHLAARFGRVEVVHWLLLVGGVAEETTDCGAVPAHYAAAKGDLTCLKLLVHQAPGCVNRQTGIGATPLYLACQEGHLHVVEYLVKDCGSDVHLRAHDGMTGLHAAAHMGHHALVVWLATFTDLSLQCQDREGATALHFAASGGHHRILERLLRMGAKCCRILLANQVSPSEQDIDGFTAADLAEYNGHYDCAGYLRAVETCVRPKTSGYLRAVETCVRPKTSGYLRAVETCVRPKTSGYLRAVKTCIRPKTSGYLRAVETCVRPKTSGYLRAVETCVRPKTSGYLRAVKTCVRPKTSGYLRAVETFVRPKTSGYLRAVKTCVRPKTSGYLRAVETFVRPKTSGYLRAVKTCVRPKTSGYLRAVETCVRPKTSGYLRAVETCVRPKTSGYLRAVETCVRPKTSGYLRAVETCVRPKTSGYLRAVETCVRPKTSGYLRAVKTCVRPKTSGYLRAVETCITHYT
;
A
#
# COMPACT_ATOMS: atom_id res chain seq x y z
N MET A 1 -45.11 14.82 54.39
CA MET A 1 -46.15 15.27 53.44
C MET A 1 -46.02 16.74 53.03
N VAL A 2 -45.77 17.68 53.96
CA VAL A 2 -45.72 19.12 53.65
C VAL A 2 -44.58 19.48 52.67
N LEU A 3 -43.37 18.96 52.89
CA LEU A 3 -42.22 19.07 51.97
C LEU A 3 -42.61 18.75 50.52
N HIS A 4 -43.24 17.58 50.32
CA HIS A 4 -43.65 17.12 49.00
C HIS A 4 -44.67 18.05 48.35
N ARG A 5 -45.63 18.61 49.12
CA ARG A 5 -46.65 19.52 48.59
C ARG A 5 -46.09 20.86 48.15
N VAL A 6 -45.17 21.47 48.92
CA VAL A 6 -44.54 22.75 48.56
C VAL A 6 -43.70 22.58 47.29
N ILE A 7 -42.83 21.57 47.26
CA ILE A 7 -41.99 21.29 46.09
C ILE A 7 -42.85 20.99 44.87
N GLN A 8 -43.91 20.18 45.01
CA GLN A 8 -44.83 19.88 43.91
C GLN A 8 -45.54 21.13 43.40
N ALA A 9 -46.02 22.01 44.28
CA ALA A 9 -46.65 23.27 43.90
C ALA A 9 -45.67 24.19 43.16
N ALA A 10 -44.42 24.30 43.64
CA ALA A 10 -43.36 25.07 42.98
C ALA A 10 -43.03 24.53 41.57
N ARG A 11 -42.94 23.21 41.40
CA ARG A 11 -42.73 22.57 40.08
C ARG A 11 -43.93 22.80 39.14
N ALA A 12 -45.14 22.65 39.68
CA ALA A 12 -46.39 22.80 38.92
C ALA A 12 -46.66 24.26 38.52
N GLY A 13 -46.10 25.24 39.24
CA GLY A 13 -46.44 26.65 39.07
C GLY A 13 -47.75 27.05 39.78
N ASP A 14 -48.19 26.28 40.77
CA ASP A 14 -49.43 26.55 41.52
C ASP A 14 -49.17 27.58 42.63
N LEU A 15 -49.20 28.86 42.23
CA LEU A 15 -49.04 30.00 43.14
C LEU A 15 -50.14 30.01 44.22
N SER A 16 -51.34 29.55 43.90
CA SER A 16 -52.46 29.53 44.83
C SER A 16 -52.23 28.53 45.98
N ALA A 17 -51.69 27.35 45.65
CA ALA A 17 -51.30 26.36 46.66
C ALA A 17 -50.11 26.85 47.49
N LEU A 18 -49.12 27.51 46.88
CA LEU A 18 -48.01 28.10 47.64
C LEU A 18 -48.48 29.17 48.63
N ARG A 19 -49.42 30.04 48.23
CA ARG A 19 -50.03 31.04 49.13
C ARG A 19 -50.80 30.40 50.28
N LYS A 20 -51.57 29.35 50.02
CA LYS A 20 -52.28 28.58 51.07
C LYS A 20 -51.32 27.89 52.02
N LEU A 21 -50.22 27.32 51.51
CA LEU A 21 -49.19 26.68 52.33
C LEU A 21 -48.44 27.70 53.19
N SER A 22 -48.17 28.90 52.66
CA SER A 22 -47.60 30.02 53.40
C SER A 22 -48.52 30.52 54.53
N SER A 23 -49.80 30.79 54.24
CA SER A 23 -50.76 31.24 55.25
C SER A 23 -51.02 30.20 56.36
N SER A 24 -50.83 28.91 56.06
CA SER A 24 -50.90 27.83 57.05
C SER A 24 -49.64 27.67 57.91
N GLY A 25 -48.61 28.52 57.75
CA GLY A 25 -47.34 28.45 58.48
C GLY A 25 -46.44 27.28 58.06
N CYS A 26 -46.78 26.56 56.99
CA CYS A 26 -46.05 25.39 56.49
C CYS A 26 -44.86 25.75 55.59
N LEU A 27 -44.74 27.02 55.18
CA LEU A 27 -43.70 27.55 54.32
C LEU A 27 -43.10 28.79 54.97
N THR A 28 -42.09 28.58 55.83
CA THR A 28 -41.37 29.65 56.55
C THR A 28 -39.88 29.60 56.25
N VAL A 29 -39.18 30.73 56.41
CA VAL A 29 -37.72 30.85 56.20
C VAL A 29 -36.92 29.89 57.12
N SER A 30 -37.46 29.53 58.27
CA SER A 30 -36.82 28.62 59.24
C SER A 30 -36.91 27.14 58.87
N ALA A 31 -37.83 26.76 57.98
CA ALA A 31 -38.00 25.36 57.60
C ALA A 31 -37.07 25.01 56.43
N SER A 32 -36.12 24.09 56.65
CA SER A 32 -35.32 23.51 55.56
C SER A 32 -36.18 22.58 54.71
N ILE A 33 -36.94 23.18 53.78
CA ILE A 33 -37.79 22.47 52.82
C ILE A 33 -36.91 22.12 51.62
N THR A 34 -36.17 21.02 51.69
CA THR A 34 -35.29 20.57 50.60
C THR A 34 -35.58 19.12 50.20
N ASP A 35 -35.38 18.79 48.93
CA ASP A 35 -35.40 17.41 48.47
C ASP A 35 -34.13 16.64 48.87
N ALA A 36 -34.01 15.39 48.43
CA ALA A 36 -32.86 14.54 48.73
C ALA A 36 -31.53 15.07 48.16
N GLN A 37 -31.56 16.03 47.24
CA GLN A 37 -30.39 16.68 46.64
C GLN A 37 -30.11 18.05 47.30
N GLY A 38 -30.84 18.40 48.36
CA GLY A 38 -30.75 19.71 49.01
C GLY A 38 -31.40 20.83 48.20
N ALA A 39 -32.15 20.53 47.13
CA ALA A 39 -32.80 21.55 46.32
C ALA A 39 -34.13 21.98 46.95
N GLY A 40 -34.30 23.30 47.12
CA GLY A 40 -35.48 23.89 47.73
C GLY A 40 -36.60 24.22 46.72
N PRO A 41 -37.69 24.86 47.16
CA PRO A 41 -38.77 25.30 46.29
C PRO A 41 -38.31 26.30 45.23
N VAL A 42 -37.33 27.16 45.56
CA VAL A 42 -36.76 28.15 44.64
C VAL A 42 -36.03 27.46 43.47
N HIS A 43 -35.18 26.46 43.75
CA HIS A 43 -34.57 25.59 42.72
C HIS A 43 -35.62 24.98 41.79
N HIS A 44 -36.69 24.44 42.38
CA HIS A 44 -37.76 23.80 41.61
C HIS A 44 -38.58 24.76 40.75
N ALA A 45 -38.88 25.96 41.26
CA ALA A 45 -39.55 26.99 40.48
C ALA A 45 -38.66 27.48 39.32
N ALA A 46 -37.36 27.69 39.59
CA ALA A 46 -36.39 28.13 38.59
C ALA A 46 -36.19 27.10 37.47
N ARG A 47 -35.93 25.83 37.82
CA ARG A 47 -35.72 24.73 36.83
C ARG A 47 -36.97 24.33 36.05
N CYS A 48 -38.16 24.76 36.48
CA CYS A 48 -39.42 24.47 35.81
C CYS A 48 -40.02 25.69 35.10
N GLY A 49 -39.32 26.82 35.08
CA GLY A 49 -39.77 28.03 34.36
C GLY A 49 -41.03 28.63 34.98
N ARG A 50 -41.09 28.70 36.31
CA ARG A 50 -42.24 29.19 37.07
C ARG A 50 -41.95 30.55 37.69
N LEU A 51 -41.71 31.57 36.86
CA LEU A 51 -41.34 32.92 37.31
C LEU A 51 -42.23 33.50 38.43
N GLU A 52 -43.55 33.37 38.33
CA GLU A 52 -44.44 33.93 39.35
C GLU A 52 -44.31 33.22 40.71
N CYS A 53 -44.13 31.89 40.71
CA CYS A 53 -43.86 31.13 41.92
C CYS A 53 -42.47 31.46 42.46
N LEU A 54 -41.48 31.59 41.59
CA LEU A 54 -40.10 31.96 41.95
C LEU A 54 -40.07 33.32 42.67
N ARG A 55 -40.72 34.34 42.08
CA ARG A 55 -40.85 35.69 42.63
C ARG A 55 -41.55 35.67 43.98
N TYR A 56 -42.66 34.96 44.09
CA TYR A 56 -43.38 34.81 45.36
C TYR A 56 -42.52 34.17 46.44
N LEU A 57 -41.82 33.09 46.12
CA LEU A 57 -40.96 32.35 47.06
C LEU A 57 -39.78 33.19 47.56
N VAL A 58 -39.21 34.05 46.72
CA VAL A 58 -38.06 34.88 47.11
C VAL A 58 -38.49 36.19 47.76
N VAL A 59 -39.46 36.91 47.18
CA VAL A 59 -39.84 38.26 47.62
C VAL A 59 -40.86 38.24 48.76
N GLU A 60 -41.93 37.44 48.65
CA GLU A 60 -43.01 37.45 49.65
C GLU A 60 -42.74 36.47 50.80
N VAL A 61 -42.18 35.29 50.51
CA VAL A 61 -41.83 34.29 51.55
C VAL A 61 -40.45 34.57 52.16
N GLY A 62 -39.53 35.21 51.43
CA GLY A 62 -38.19 35.53 51.91
C GLY A 62 -37.19 34.38 51.84
N LEU A 63 -37.39 33.40 50.95
CA LEU A 63 -36.39 32.36 50.71
C LEU A 63 -35.18 32.92 49.94
N ALA A 64 -33.98 32.47 50.29
CA ALA A 64 -32.75 32.88 49.61
C ALA A 64 -32.79 32.50 48.11
N ALA A 65 -32.57 33.49 47.24
CA ALA A 65 -32.53 33.29 45.79
C ALA A 65 -31.29 32.51 45.33
N ASP A 66 -30.20 32.60 46.09
CA ASP A 66 -28.89 31.97 45.88
C ASP A 66 -28.71 30.70 46.73
N ALA A 67 -29.80 30.13 47.25
CA ALA A 67 -29.77 28.92 48.07
C ALA A 67 -28.94 27.81 47.38
N ARG A 68 -28.02 27.19 48.11
CA ARG A 68 -27.14 26.16 47.54
C ARG A 68 -27.66 24.76 47.83
N ALA A 69 -27.83 23.96 46.77
CA ALA A 69 -28.11 22.52 46.88
C ALA A 69 -26.86 21.75 47.38
N LEU A 70 -26.95 20.42 47.55
CA LEU A 70 -25.82 19.62 48.05
C LEU A 70 -24.58 19.68 47.14
N ASN A 71 -24.78 19.80 45.83
CA ASN A 71 -23.70 20.02 44.86
C ASN A 71 -23.34 21.51 44.70
N ARG A 72 -23.72 22.36 45.65
CA ARG A 72 -23.53 23.82 45.64
C ARG A 72 -24.23 24.58 44.50
N ALA A 73 -25.05 23.93 43.69
CA ALA A 73 -25.80 24.60 42.63
C ALA A 73 -26.84 25.58 43.20
N THR A 74 -26.92 26.78 42.62
CA THR A 74 -27.94 27.79 42.93
C THR A 74 -29.14 27.65 41.99
N PRO A 75 -30.31 28.27 42.30
CA PRO A 75 -31.43 28.33 41.37
C PRO A 75 -31.08 28.94 39.99
N ALA A 76 -30.07 29.82 39.93
CA ALA A 76 -29.56 30.34 38.67
C ALA A 76 -28.91 29.26 37.80
N HIS A 77 -28.13 28.35 38.40
CA HIS A 77 -27.57 27.17 37.71
C HIS A 77 -28.67 26.30 37.12
N ASP A 78 -29.72 26.06 37.90
CA ASP A 78 -30.89 25.28 37.51
C ASP A 78 -31.65 25.91 36.33
N ALA A 79 -31.94 27.21 36.40
CA ALA A 79 -32.58 27.95 35.31
C ALA A 79 -31.70 27.96 34.04
N ALA A 80 -30.38 28.12 34.20
CA ALA A 80 -29.44 28.13 33.09
C ALA A 80 -29.34 26.77 32.39
N ALA A 81 -29.26 25.68 33.15
CA ALA A 81 -29.23 24.31 32.62
C ALA A 81 -30.53 23.94 31.86
N THR A 82 -31.66 24.41 32.35
CA THR A 82 -32.98 24.10 31.79
C THR A 82 -33.42 25.06 30.68
N GLY A 83 -32.75 26.19 30.51
CA GLY A 83 -33.03 27.16 29.45
C GLY A 83 -34.10 28.19 29.81
N HIS A 84 -34.40 28.33 31.09
CA HIS A 84 -35.42 29.25 31.60
C HIS A 84 -34.84 30.67 31.74
N ALA A 85 -34.68 31.35 30.60
CA ALA A 85 -33.99 32.63 30.52
C ALA A 85 -34.66 33.75 31.34
N ARG A 86 -35.99 33.76 31.45
CA ARG A 86 -36.72 34.79 32.22
C ARG A 86 -36.46 34.66 33.72
N GLU A 87 -36.47 33.43 34.22
CA GLU A 87 -36.18 33.08 35.60
C GLU A 87 -34.74 33.41 35.95
N LEU A 88 -33.79 33.04 35.07
CA LEU A 88 -32.39 33.39 35.24
C LEU A 88 -32.17 34.91 35.26
N GLN A 89 -32.73 35.63 34.29
CA GLN A 89 -32.68 37.10 34.22
C GLN A 89 -33.21 37.74 35.48
N TRP A 90 -34.33 37.23 36.00
CA TRP A 90 -34.91 37.74 37.24
C TRP A 90 -34.02 37.44 38.46
N LEU A 91 -33.52 36.22 38.59
CA LEU A 91 -32.64 35.80 39.68
C LEU A 91 -31.38 36.65 39.77
N VAL A 92 -30.79 37.01 38.63
CA VAL A 92 -29.58 37.84 38.57
C VAL A 92 -29.90 39.31 38.80
N ASN A 93 -30.87 39.87 38.07
CA ASN A 93 -31.12 41.32 38.10
C ASN A 93 -31.86 41.80 39.34
N GLN A 94 -32.72 40.96 39.92
CA GLN A 94 -33.58 41.32 41.06
C GLN A 94 -33.40 40.38 42.26
N GLY A 95 -33.10 39.09 42.01
CA GLY A 95 -32.87 38.10 43.07
C GLY A 95 -31.49 38.18 43.71
N GLY A 96 -30.55 38.95 43.17
CA GLY A 96 -29.20 39.12 43.71
C GLY A 96 -28.25 37.94 43.52
N CYS A 97 -28.59 36.97 42.65
CA CYS A 97 -27.69 35.87 42.30
C CYS A 97 -26.46 36.38 41.52
N ASN A 98 -25.28 35.87 41.84
CA ASN A 98 -24.07 36.15 41.06
C ASN A 98 -23.99 35.21 39.85
N ILE A 99 -23.75 35.75 38.65
CA ILE A 99 -23.57 34.96 37.43
C ILE A 99 -22.29 34.10 37.45
N GLU A 100 -21.31 34.52 38.25
CA GLU A 100 -20.03 33.82 38.46
C GLU A 100 -20.03 32.90 39.68
N ASP A 101 -21.18 32.67 40.32
CA ASP A 101 -21.29 31.61 41.32
C ASP A 101 -20.92 30.26 40.69
N GLN A 102 -20.13 29.49 41.42
CA GLN A 102 -19.69 28.16 41.00
C GLN A 102 -20.38 27.07 41.83
N ASP A 103 -20.78 25.99 41.15
CA ASP A 103 -21.19 24.75 41.81
C ASP A 103 -19.98 23.98 42.37
N ALA A 104 -20.21 22.78 42.92
CA ALA A 104 -19.17 21.97 43.55
C ALA A 104 -18.12 21.41 42.58
N ALA A 105 -18.32 21.56 41.26
CA ALA A 105 -17.35 21.20 40.24
C ALA A 105 -16.67 22.44 39.60
N GLY A 106 -16.90 23.63 40.15
CA GLY A 106 -16.41 24.89 39.59
C GLY A 106 -17.23 25.39 38.39
N ALA A 107 -18.40 24.80 38.09
CA ALA A 107 -19.20 25.20 36.94
C ALA A 107 -20.07 26.41 37.26
N THR A 108 -20.00 27.43 36.40
CA THR A 108 -20.89 28.59 36.44
C THR A 108 -22.19 28.34 35.67
N ALA A 109 -23.15 29.26 35.76
CA ALA A 109 -24.38 29.23 34.96
C ALA A 109 -24.09 29.14 33.44
N LEU A 110 -23.03 29.80 32.95
CA LEU A 110 -22.62 29.79 31.55
C LEU A 110 -22.14 28.40 31.10
N HIS A 111 -21.41 27.68 31.96
CA HIS A 111 -20.98 26.30 31.70
C HIS A 111 -22.19 25.38 31.52
N LEU A 112 -23.17 25.46 32.42
CA LEU A 112 -24.37 24.62 32.34
C LEU A 112 -25.23 24.96 31.13
N ALA A 113 -25.40 26.24 30.82
CA ALA A 113 -26.10 26.67 29.63
C ALA A 113 -25.46 26.11 28.35
N ALA A 114 -24.13 26.15 28.24
CA ALA A 114 -23.38 25.57 27.13
C ALA A 114 -23.50 24.04 27.07
N ARG A 115 -23.41 23.35 28.22
CA ARG A 115 -23.55 21.89 28.35
C ARG A 115 -24.89 21.37 27.87
N PHE A 116 -25.95 22.14 28.09
CA PHE A 116 -27.32 21.76 27.70
C PHE A 116 -27.81 22.44 26.42
N GLY A 117 -26.97 23.21 25.72
CA GLY A 117 -27.31 23.84 24.44
C GLY A 117 -28.38 24.91 24.56
N ARG A 118 -28.29 25.77 25.58
CA ARG A 118 -29.27 26.83 25.86
C ARG A 118 -28.81 28.13 25.23
N VAL A 119 -28.95 28.24 23.91
CA VAL A 119 -28.45 29.38 23.11
C VAL A 119 -28.89 30.73 23.65
N GLU A 120 -30.19 30.91 23.96
CA GLU A 120 -30.71 32.18 24.49
C GLU A 120 -30.08 32.56 25.83
N VAL A 121 -29.86 31.56 26.70
CA VAL A 121 -29.21 31.76 28.00
C VAL A 121 -27.73 32.08 27.82
N VAL A 122 -27.01 31.36 26.96
CA VAL A 122 -25.60 31.63 26.66
C VAL A 122 -25.43 33.05 26.12
N HIS A 123 -26.24 33.43 25.14
CA HIS A 123 -26.21 34.77 24.57
C HIS A 123 -26.46 35.85 25.63
N TRP A 124 -27.48 35.66 26.46
CA TRP A 124 -27.79 36.62 27.52
C TRP A 124 -26.70 36.70 28.59
N LEU A 125 -26.17 35.57 29.06
CA LEU A 125 -25.09 35.53 30.05
C LEU A 125 -23.83 36.24 29.55
N LEU A 126 -23.45 36.04 28.29
CA LEU A 126 -22.33 36.76 27.68
C LEU A 126 -22.59 38.27 27.58
N LEU A 127 -23.84 38.67 27.28
CA LEU A 127 -24.22 40.08 27.19
C LEU A 127 -24.11 40.80 28.54
N VAL A 128 -24.41 40.11 29.65
CA VAL A 128 -24.32 40.69 31.01
C VAL A 128 -22.94 40.54 31.66
N GLY A 129 -21.93 40.12 30.90
CA GLY A 129 -20.53 40.07 31.36
C GLY A 129 -20.09 38.71 31.93
N GLY A 130 -20.82 37.63 31.65
CA GLY A 130 -20.42 36.28 32.04
C GLY A 130 -19.08 35.87 31.42
N VAL A 131 -18.17 35.33 32.22
CA VAL A 131 -16.79 35.08 31.78
C VAL A 131 -16.67 33.74 31.03
N ALA A 132 -16.43 33.83 29.72
CA ALA A 132 -16.38 32.66 28.82
C ALA A 132 -15.08 31.82 28.91
N GLU A 133 -14.07 32.30 29.65
CA GLU A 133 -12.79 31.60 29.85
C GLU A 133 -12.63 31.03 31.26
N GLU A 134 -13.62 31.19 32.13
CA GLU A 134 -13.60 30.57 33.46
C GLU A 134 -13.51 29.05 33.33
N THR A 135 -12.74 28.46 34.23
CA THR A 135 -12.48 27.03 34.23
C THR A 135 -13.14 26.36 35.43
N THR A 136 -13.85 25.27 35.16
CA THR A 136 -14.21 24.27 36.16
C THR A 136 -12.98 23.62 36.81
N ASP A 137 -13.19 22.84 37.87
CA ASP A 137 -12.12 22.14 38.59
C ASP A 137 -11.35 21.14 37.69
N CYS A 138 -11.99 20.65 36.62
CA CYS A 138 -11.35 19.82 35.61
C CYS A 138 -10.72 20.61 34.46
N GLY A 139 -10.57 21.93 34.59
CA GLY A 139 -9.99 22.82 33.58
C GLY A 139 -10.87 23.06 32.35
N ALA A 140 -12.14 22.63 32.37
CA ALA A 140 -13.05 22.84 31.25
C ALA A 140 -13.69 24.22 31.30
N VAL A 141 -13.53 24.98 30.21
CA VAL A 141 -14.28 26.21 29.91
C VAL A 141 -15.62 25.91 29.21
N PRO A 142 -16.59 26.85 29.15
CA PRO A 142 -17.90 26.61 28.52
C PRO A 142 -17.84 26.10 27.07
N ALA A 143 -16.82 26.50 26.30
CA ALA A 143 -16.64 26.03 24.92
C ALA A 143 -16.42 24.51 24.82
N HIS A 144 -15.80 23.87 25.82
CA HIS A 144 -15.66 22.41 25.86
C HIS A 144 -17.03 21.74 25.94
N TYR A 145 -17.91 22.27 26.79
CA TYR A 145 -19.26 21.75 26.97
C TYR A 145 -20.12 21.96 25.73
N ALA A 146 -20.06 23.12 25.07
CA ALA A 146 -20.75 23.36 23.81
C ALA A 146 -20.27 22.42 22.70
N ALA A 147 -18.95 22.20 22.61
CA ALA A 147 -18.34 21.31 21.62
C ALA A 147 -18.72 19.84 21.85
N ALA A 148 -18.66 19.36 23.09
CA ALA A 148 -19.11 18.02 23.49
C ALA A 148 -20.62 17.84 23.29
N LYS A 149 -21.42 18.90 23.43
CA LYS A 149 -22.87 18.86 23.19
C LYS A 149 -23.23 18.85 21.71
N GLY A 150 -22.33 19.35 20.85
CA GLY A 150 -22.59 19.55 19.43
C GLY A 150 -23.41 20.79 19.11
N ASP A 151 -23.55 21.72 20.07
CA ASP A 151 -24.28 22.97 19.86
C ASP A 151 -23.35 24.01 19.22
N LEU A 152 -23.39 24.05 17.90
CA LEU A 152 -22.58 24.97 17.10
C LEU A 152 -22.94 26.44 17.35
N THR A 153 -24.17 26.75 17.71
CA THR A 153 -24.60 28.14 17.92
C THR A 153 -24.05 28.67 19.25
N CYS A 154 -24.17 27.88 20.32
CA CYS A 154 -23.51 28.19 21.59
C CYS A 154 -21.99 28.32 21.40
N LEU A 155 -21.38 27.38 20.68
CA LEU A 155 -19.93 27.40 20.45
C LEU A 155 -19.49 28.66 19.69
N LYS A 156 -20.22 29.08 18.64
CA LYS A 156 -19.95 30.31 17.90
C LYS A 156 -19.99 31.54 18.78
N LEU A 157 -20.99 31.65 19.66
CA LEU A 157 -21.09 32.77 20.61
C LEU A 157 -19.91 32.80 21.57
N LEU A 158 -19.53 31.64 22.11
CA LEU A 158 -18.42 31.51 23.05
C LEU A 158 -17.07 31.83 22.40
N VAL A 159 -16.79 31.26 21.23
CA VAL A 159 -15.53 31.51 20.49
C VAL A 159 -15.44 32.97 20.02
N HIS A 160 -16.58 33.59 19.67
CA HIS A 160 -16.60 35.00 19.29
C HIS A 160 -16.18 35.92 20.45
N GLN A 161 -16.63 35.64 21.67
CA GLN A 161 -16.29 36.42 22.86
C GLN A 161 -14.91 36.06 23.43
N ALA A 162 -14.53 34.78 23.38
CA ALA A 162 -13.30 34.25 23.94
C ALA A 162 -12.55 33.37 22.92
N PRO A 163 -11.86 33.97 21.93
CA PRO A 163 -11.15 33.20 20.91
C PRO A 163 -10.01 32.33 21.48
N GLY A 164 -9.50 32.66 22.67
CA GLY A 164 -8.48 31.88 23.39
C GLY A 164 -8.94 30.48 23.80
N CYS A 165 -10.27 30.23 23.84
CA CYS A 165 -10.80 28.94 24.25
C CYS A 165 -10.58 27.79 23.24
N VAL A 166 -10.35 28.10 21.96
CA VAL A 166 -10.36 27.13 20.83
C VAL A 166 -9.37 25.97 21.02
N ASN A 167 -8.19 26.27 21.56
CA ASN A 167 -7.12 25.29 21.81
C ASN A 167 -6.85 25.07 23.30
N ARG A 168 -7.76 25.52 24.19
CA ARG A 168 -7.62 25.30 25.63
C ARG A 168 -7.74 23.81 25.91
N GLN A 169 -6.91 23.30 26.82
CA GLN A 169 -6.95 21.91 27.25
C GLN A 169 -7.55 21.81 28.66
N THR A 170 -8.45 20.85 28.85
CA THR A 170 -8.89 20.39 30.18
C THR A 170 -7.74 19.72 30.95
N GLY A 171 -7.98 19.36 32.22
CA GLY A 171 -7.03 18.62 33.06
C GLY A 171 -6.72 17.20 32.58
N ILE A 172 -7.41 16.69 31.55
CA ILE A 172 -7.04 15.44 30.85
C ILE A 172 -6.39 15.70 29.48
N GLY A 173 -6.09 16.96 29.15
CA GLY A 173 -5.53 17.36 27.87
C GLY A 173 -6.54 17.47 26.72
N ALA A 174 -7.83 17.23 26.96
CA ALA A 174 -8.85 17.30 25.90
C ALA A 174 -9.14 18.77 25.53
N THR A 175 -9.11 19.08 24.24
CA THR A 175 -9.54 20.36 23.66
C THR A 175 -11.03 20.34 23.29
N PRO A 176 -11.67 21.49 22.98
CA PRO A 176 -13.02 21.50 22.41
C PRO A 176 -13.11 20.65 21.13
N LEU A 177 -12.08 20.69 20.27
CA LEU A 177 -11.98 19.85 19.08
C LEU A 177 -11.96 18.36 19.43
N TYR A 178 -11.16 17.96 20.42
CA TYR A 178 -11.09 16.57 20.88
C TYR A 178 -12.47 16.06 21.34
N LEU A 179 -13.17 16.83 22.17
CA LEU A 179 -14.50 16.46 22.66
C LEU A 179 -15.54 16.39 21.54
N ALA A 180 -15.51 17.33 20.58
CA ALA A 180 -16.38 17.25 19.41
C ALA A 180 -16.10 16.01 18.55
N CYS A 181 -14.83 15.59 18.44
CA CYS A 181 -14.46 14.35 17.76
C CYS A 181 -14.94 13.10 18.51
N GLN A 182 -14.82 13.08 19.84
CA GLN A 182 -15.28 11.99 20.70
C GLN A 182 -16.80 11.81 20.62
N GLU A 183 -17.55 12.91 20.61
CA GLU A 183 -19.02 12.88 20.58
C GLU A 183 -19.61 12.84 19.15
N GLY A 184 -18.75 12.91 18.12
CA GLY A 184 -19.16 12.67 16.72
C GLY A 184 -19.79 13.88 16.01
N HIS A 185 -19.56 15.09 16.52
CA HIS A 185 -20.18 16.31 16.02
C HIS A 185 -19.41 16.91 14.85
N LEU A 186 -19.59 16.33 13.66
CA LEU A 186 -18.88 16.71 12.44
C LEU A 186 -18.99 18.21 12.14
N HIS A 187 -20.19 18.80 12.19
CA HIS A 187 -20.41 20.22 11.91
C HIS A 187 -19.67 21.16 12.89
N VAL A 188 -19.47 20.73 14.13
CA VAL A 188 -18.64 21.46 15.11
C VAL A 188 -17.15 21.33 14.77
N VAL A 189 -16.69 20.12 14.44
CA VAL A 189 -15.31 19.87 14.01
C VAL A 189 -14.97 20.70 12.76
N GLU A 190 -15.86 20.74 11.77
CA GLU A 190 -15.65 21.55 10.57
C GLU A 190 -15.45 23.02 10.92
N TYR A 191 -16.30 23.58 11.78
CA TYR A 191 -16.21 24.97 12.22
C TYR A 191 -14.90 25.25 12.98
N LEU A 192 -14.58 24.42 13.99
CA LEU A 192 -13.37 24.61 14.80
C LEU A 192 -12.09 24.58 13.95
N VAL A 193 -12.02 23.66 12.97
CA VAL A 193 -10.82 23.51 12.13
C VAL A 193 -10.78 24.55 11.01
N LYS A 194 -11.87 24.74 10.26
CA LYS A 194 -11.88 25.61 9.07
C LYS A 194 -12.02 27.09 9.40
N ASP A 195 -12.84 27.43 10.39
CA ASP A 195 -13.18 28.82 10.70
C ASP A 195 -12.42 29.36 11.92
N CYS A 196 -12.08 28.51 12.89
CA CYS A 196 -11.39 28.95 14.13
C CYS A 196 -9.89 28.67 14.17
N GLY A 197 -9.34 27.89 13.23
CA GLY A 197 -7.92 27.53 13.22
C GLY A 197 -7.50 26.65 14.41
N SER A 198 -8.39 25.75 14.87
CA SER A 198 -8.06 24.81 15.93
C SER A 198 -6.90 23.89 15.53
N ASP A 199 -5.97 23.65 16.45
CA ASP A 199 -4.83 22.79 16.22
C ASP A 199 -5.25 21.31 16.34
N VAL A 200 -5.31 20.64 15.20
CA VAL A 200 -5.68 19.23 15.08
C VAL A 200 -4.64 18.29 15.69
N HIS A 201 -3.42 18.75 15.94
CA HIS A 201 -2.31 17.94 16.46
C HIS A 201 -2.22 17.93 17.99
N LEU A 202 -3.02 18.75 18.68
CA LEU A 202 -3.09 18.72 20.14
C LEU A 202 -3.63 17.37 20.62
N ARG A 203 -3.01 16.87 21.69
CA ARG A 203 -3.23 15.53 22.24
C ARG A 203 -3.73 15.60 23.66
N ALA A 204 -4.63 14.67 23.99
CA ALA A 204 -4.97 14.37 25.37
C ALA A 204 -3.76 13.81 26.13
N HIS A 205 -3.87 13.71 27.46
CA HIS A 205 -2.76 13.25 28.29
C HIS A 205 -2.38 11.79 28.09
N ASP A 206 -3.26 10.95 27.56
CA ASP A 206 -2.93 9.58 27.09
C ASP A 206 -2.24 9.58 25.71
N GLY A 207 -2.08 10.75 25.08
CA GLY A 207 -1.50 10.88 23.74
C GLY A 207 -2.52 10.76 22.61
N MET A 208 -3.80 10.50 22.90
CA MET A 208 -4.84 10.40 21.87
C MET A 208 -5.07 11.75 21.17
N THR A 209 -5.29 11.68 19.87
CA THR A 209 -5.72 12.82 19.03
C THR A 209 -7.23 12.74 18.80
N GLY A 210 -7.83 13.80 18.24
CA GLY A 210 -9.25 13.76 17.82
C GLY A 210 -9.57 12.61 16.87
N LEU A 211 -8.63 12.19 16.01
CA LEU A 211 -8.80 11.03 15.13
C LEU A 211 -8.94 9.71 15.91
N HIS A 212 -8.15 9.52 16.97
CA HIS A 212 -8.23 8.35 17.84
C HIS A 212 -9.60 8.31 18.55
N ALA A 213 -10.03 9.42 19.15
CA ALA A 213 -11.33 9.52 19.81
C ALA A 213 -12.49 9.22 18.85
N ALA A 214 -12.47 9.79 17.65
CA ALA A 214 -13.48 9.55 16.62
C ALA A 214 -13.52 8.07 16.16
N ALA A 215 -12.35 7.44 16.04
CA ALA A 215 -12.24 6.04 15.63
C ALA A 215 -12.72 5.10 16.73
N HIS A 216 -12.37 5.37 17.99
CA HIS A 216 -12.80 4.60 19.16
C HIS A 216 -14.32 4.63 19.34
N MET A 217 -14.93 5.81 19.16
CA MET A 217 -16.37 6.02 19.35
C MET A 217 -17.22 5.67 18.11
N GLY A 218 -16.61 5.25 17.00
CA GLY A 218 -17.34 4.76 15.83
C GLY A 218 -17.86 5.83 14.87
N HIS A 219 -17.33 7.05 14.94
CA HIS A 219 -17.80 8.18 14.13
C HIS A 219 -17.22 8.19 12.71
N HIS A 220 -17.70 7.28 11.87
CA HIS A 220 -17.16 7.05 10.53
C HIS A 220 -17.06 8.31 9.65
N ALA A 221 -18.10 9.15 9.61
CA ALA A 221 -18.08 10.36 8.79
C ALA A 221 -16.99 11.34 9.24
N LEU A 222 -16.77 11.42 10.56
CA LEU A 222 -15.79 12.31 11.18
C LEU A 222 -14.37 11.79 10.94
N VAL A 223 -14.13 10.49 11.06
CA VAL A 223 -12.85 9.86 10.70
C VAL A 223 -12.50 10.11 9.22
N VAL A 224 -13.46 9.92 8.31
CA VAL A 224 -13.26 10.21 6.88
C VAL A 224 -12.87 11.67 6.69
N TRP A 225 -13.57 12.57 7.36
CA TRP A 225 -13.38 14.00 7.21
C TRP A 225 -12.01 14.44 7.72
N LEU A 226 -11.65 14.07 8.95
CA LEU A 226 -10.33 14.38 9.53
C LEU A 226 -9.22 13.86 8.62
N ALA A 227 -9.32 12.60 8.20
CA ALA A 227 -8.33 11.98 7.33
C ALA A 227 -8.24 12.57 5.91
N THR A 228 -9.24 13.32 5.46
CA THR A 228 -9.30 13.89 4.09
C THR A 228 -8.97 15.38 4.07
N PHE A 229 -9.39 16.12 5.09
CA PHE A 229 -9.36 17.58 5.12
C PHE A 229 -8.37 18.16 6.13
N THR A 230 -7.67 17.31 6.89
CA THR A 230 -6.58 17.73 7.78
C THR A 230 -5.29 17.03 7.38
N ASP A 231 -4.16 17.51 7.92
CA ASP A 231 -2.83 16.95 7.74
C ASP A 231 -2.48 15.87 8.79
N LEU A 232 -3.47 15.39 9.55
CA LEU A 232 -3.29 14.31 10.53
C LEU A 232 -2.79 13.02 9.86
N SER A 233 -1.69 12.50 10.39
CA SER A 233 -1.19 11.18 10.00
C SER A 233 -2.11 10.08 10.51
N LEU A 234 -2.52 9.16 9.63
CA LEU A 234 -3.25 7.94 10.01
C LEU A 234 -2.42 6.98 10.87
N GLN A 235 -1.11 7.23 10.95
CA GLN A 235 -0.11 6.48 11.70
C GLN A 235 0.28 7.16 13.01
N CYS A 236 -0.40 8.25 13.38
CA CYS A 236 -0.19 8.80 14.71
C CYS A 236 -0.52 7.71 15.75
N GLN A 237 0.38 7.57 16.72
CA GLN A 237 0.24 6.66 17.84
C GLN A 237 -0.04 7.47 19.10
N ASP A 238 -0.84 6.93 20.01
CA ASP A 238 -0.94 7.44 21.38
C ASP A 238 0.29 7.03 22.23
N ARG A 239 0.22 7.20 23.56
CA ARG A 239 1.32 6.80 24.45
C ARG A 239 1.51 5.29 24.57
N GLU A 240 0.51 4.49 24.19
CA GLU A 240 0.54 3.03 24.21
C GLU A 240 0.94 2.44 22.84
N GLY A 241 1.25 3.29 21.86
CA GLY A 241 1.60 2.85 20.51
C GLY A 241 0.38 2.54 19.64
N ALA A 242 -0.84 2.72 20.16
CA ALA A 242 -2.07 2.41 19.47
C ALA A 242 -2.40 3.49 18.42
N THR A 243 -2.77 3.04 17.23
CA THR A 243 -3.21 3.91 16.13
C THR A 243 -4.73 3.96 16.05
N ALA A 244 -5.29 4.89 15.28
CA ALA A 244 -6.73 4.95 15.01
C ALA A 244 -7.31 3.61 14.47
N LEU A 245 -6.49 2.78 13.80
CA LEU A 245 -6.90 1.44 13.37
C LEU A 245 -7.12 0.50 14.56
N HIS A 246 -6.27 0.56 15.59
CA HIS A 246 -6.39 -0.23 16.82
C HIS A 246 -7.70 0.11 17.55
N PHE A 247 -7.98 1.40 17.74
CA PHE A 247 -9.22 1.85 18.39
C PHE A 247 -10.49 1.50 17.59
N ALA A 248 -10.45 1.61 16.26
CA ALA A 248 -11.57 1.17 15.42
C ALA A 248 -11.78 -0.34 15.50
N ALA A 249 -10.71 -1.12 15.72
CA ALA A 249 -10.78 -2.57 15.83
C ALA A 249 -11.29 -3.01 17.21
N SER A 250 -10.80 -2.38 18.29
CA SER A 250 -11.25 -2.65 19.65
C SER A 250 -12.72 -2.30 19.86
N GLY A 251 -13.23 -1.27 19.17
CA GLY A 251 -14.65 -0.90 19.18
C GLY A 251 -15.52 -1.63 18.15
N GLY A 252 -14.96 -2.53 17.33
CA GLY A 252 -15.71 -3.29 16.33
C GLY A 252 -16.25 -2.47 15.14
N HIS A 253 -15.67 -1.30 14.88
CA HIS A 253 -16.15 -0.33 13.90
C HIS A 253 -15.71 -0.66 12.47
N HIS A 254 -16.29 -1.73 11.90
CA HIS A 254 -15.89 -2.31 10.62
C HIS A 254 -15.83 -1.30 9.45
N ARG A 255 -16.76 -0.32 9.39
CA ARG A 255 -16.78 0.70 8.32
C ARG A 255 -15.56 1.61 8.39
N ILE A 256 -15.11 1.92 9.62
CA ILE A 256 -13.93 2.75 9.86
C ILE A 256 -12.67 1.98 9.49
N LEU A 257 -12.57 0.72 9.90
CA LEU A 257 -11.46 -0.17 9.50
C LEU A 257 -11.31 -0.24 7.98
N GLU A 258 -12.40 -0.56 7.28
CA GLU A 258 -12.41 -0.63 5.82
C GLU A 258 -12.00 0.70 5.19
N ARG A 259 -12.48 1.82 5.74
CA ARG A 259 -12.18 3.13 5.21
C ARG A 259 -10.73 3.54 5.46
N LEU A 260 -10.19 3.37 6.67
CA LEU A 260 -8.81 3.69 7.02
C LEU A 260 -7.83 2.89 6.15
N LEU A 261 -8.08 1.59 6.00
CA LEU A 261 -7.30 0.72 5.10
C LEU A 261 -7.40 1.18 3.64
N ARG A 262 -8.58 1.59 3.17
CA ARG A 262 -8.76 2.13 1.81
C ARG A 262 -8.13 3.51 1.63
N MET A 263 -8.07 4.35 2.66
CA MET A 263 -7.44 5.67 2.58
C MET A 263 -5.91 5.55 2.55
N GLY A 264 -5.34 4.56 3.24
CA GLY A 264 -3.95 4.12 3.01
C GLY A 264 -3.73 3.56 1.60
N ALA A 265 -4.71 2.83 1.05
CA ALA A 265 -4.64 2.27 -0.31
C ALA A 265 -4.91 3.27 -1.45
N LYS A 266 -5.63 4.38 -1.19
CA LYS A 266 -6.05 5.36 -2.22
C LYS A 266 -4.90 6.23 -2.76
N CYS A 267 -3.71 6.17 -2.16
CA CYS A 267 -2.50 6.79 -2.69
C CYS A 267 -1.47 5.72 -3.08
N CYS A 268 -1.72 4.97 -4.17
CA CYS A 268 -0.72 4.05 -4.74
C CYS A 268 0.62 4.72 -5.17
N ARG A 269 0.78 6.05 -5.01
CA ARG A 269 2.06 6.77 -5.13
C ARG A 269 2.82 6.97 -3.81
N ILE A 270 2.20 6.65 -2.67
CA ILE A 270 2.72 6.81 -1.29
C ILE A 270 2.76 5.44 -0.57
N LEU A 271 2.65 4.32 -1.30
CA LEU A 271 2.87 2.99 -0.72
C LEU A 271 4.35 2.68 -0.42
N LEU A 272 5.25 3.61 -0.74
CA LEU A 272 6.62 3.67 -0.21
C LEU A 272 6.79 4.69 0.92
N ALA A 273 5.75 5.46 1.27
CA ALA A 273 5.87 6.58 2.19
C ALA A 273 4.92 6.58 3.41
N ASN A 274 3.81 5.82 3.48
CA ASN A 274 2.94 5.81 4.68
C ASN A 274 2.36 4.42 5.03
N GLN A 275 3.22 3.48 5.44
CA GLN A 275 2.98 2.05 5.68
C GLN A 275 1.96 1.71 6.80
N VAL A 276 0.64 1.96 6.65
CA VAL A 276 -0.36 1.42 7.62
C VAL A 276 -0.37 -0.10 7.53
N SER A 277 0.38 -0.78 8.40
CA SER A 277 0.41 -2.23 8.43
C SER A 277 -0.65 -2.74 9.42
N PRO A 278 -1.58 -3.62 9.01
CA PRO A 278 -2.45 -4.32 9.97
C PRO A 278 -1.65 -5.25 10.91
N SER A 279 -0.34 -5.38 10.68
CA SER A 279 0.62 -6.09 11.54
C SER A 279 1.41 -5.17 12.48
N GLU A 280 1.11 -3.87 12.53
CA GLU A 280 1.66 -3.00 13.58
C GLU A 280 1.16 -3.48 14.94
N GLN A 281 2.05 -3.40 15.93
CA GLN A 281 1.80 -3.83 17.29
C GLN A 281 1.86 -2.61 18.22
N ASP A 282 0.97 -2.58 19.21
CA ASP A 282 1.09 -1.68 20.35
C ASP A 282 2.25 -2.08 21.29
N ILE A 283 2.42 -1.36 22.41
CA ILE A 283 3.50 -1.62 23.39
C ILE A 283 3.37 -3.03 24.02
N ASP A 284 2.15 -3.55 24.13
CA ASP A 284 1.89 -4.88 24.68
C ASP A 284 2.06 -6.00 23.64
N GLY A 285 2.32 -5.64 22.38
CA GLY A 285 2.56 -6.58 21.29
C GLY A 285 1.29 -7.01 20.55
N PHE A 286 0.14 -6.41 20.82
CA PHE A 286 -1.12 -6.73 20.15
C PHE A 286 -1.25 -5.99 18.83
N THR A 287 -1.67 -6.71 17.79
CA THR A 287 -2.11 -6.08 16.55
C THR A 287 -3.55 -5.61 16.65
N ALA A 288 -3.99 -4.73 15.75
CA ALA A 288 -5.40 -4.36 15.63
C ALA A 288 -6.32 -5.59 15.47
N ALA A 289 -5.86 -6.67 14.82
CA ALA A 289 -6.63 -7.90 14.71
C ALA A 289 -6.76 -8.63 16.05
N ASP A 290 -5.71 -8.61 16.88
CA ASP A 290 -5.70 -9.27 18.19
C ASP A 290 -6.58 -8.50 19.18
N LEU A 291 -6.56 -7.16 19.15
CA LEU A 291 -7.46 -6.33 19.95
C LEU A 291 -8.93 -6.54 19.57
N ALA A 292 -9.24 -6.67 18.27
CA ALA A 292 -10.59 -7.01 17.84
C ALA A 292 -11.04 -8.38 18.37
N GLU A 293 -10.15 -9.39 18.34
CA GLU A 293 -10.46 -10.72 18.86
C GLU A 293 -10.62 -10.73 20.38
N TYR A 294 -9.74 -10.03 21.09
CA TYR A 294 -9.77 -9.88 22.55
C TYR A 294 -11.09 -9.27 23.04
N ASN A 295 -11.60 -8.26 22.33
CA ASN A 295 -12.88 -7.61 22.64
C ASN A 295 -14.12 -8.32 22.05
N GLY A 296 -13.96 -9.52 21.47
CA GLY A 296 -15.07 -10.33 20.95
C GLY A 296 -15.60 -9.93 19.57
N HIS A 297 -14.88 -9.06 18.84
CA HIS A 297 -15.22 -8.62 17.48
C HIS A 297 -14.60 -9.54 16.42
N TYR A 298 -15.01 -10.81 16.42
CA TYR A 298 -14.45 -11.86 15.57
C TYR A 298 -14.57 -11.59 14.07
N ASP A 299 -15.63 -10.92 13.61
CA ASP A 299 -15.79 -10.53 12.20
C ASP A 299 -14.76 -9.48 11.78
N CYS A 300 -14.48 -8.51 12.66
CA CYS A 300 -13.45 -7.49 12.42
C CYS A 300 -12.05 -8.10 12.45
N ALA A 301 -11.76 -8.97 13.43
CA ALA A 301 -10.51 -9.72 13.49
C ALA A 301 -10.33 -10.61 12.25
N GLY A 302 -11.41 -11.29 11.83
CA GLY A 302 -11.45 -12.11 10.61
C GLY A 302 -11.20 -11.28 9.34
N TYR A 303 -11.78 -10.09 9.24
CA TYR A 303 -11.53 -9.16 8.14
C TYR A 303 -10.09 -8.64 8.14
N LEU A 304 -9.55 -8.20 9.28
CA LEU A 304 -8.17 -7.71 9.39
C LEU A 304 -7.16 -8.81 9.06
N ARG A 305 -7.38 -10.04 9.54
CA ARG A 305 -6.59 -11.22 9.18
C ARG A 305 -6.79 -11.60 7.70
N ALA A 306 -7.98 -11.41 7.13
CA ALA A 306 -8.22 -11.62 5.69
C ALA A 306 -7.43 -10.61 4.82
N VAL A 307 -7.37 -9.35 5.25
CA VAL A 307 -6.57 -8.29 4.61
C VAL A 307 -5.08 -8.60 4.75
N GLU A 308 -4.62 -9.05 5.91
CA GLU A 308 -3.25 -9.52 6.14
C GLU A 308 -2.90 -10.75 5.28
N THR A 309 -3.86 -11.67 5.09
CA THR A 309 -3.69 -12.92 4.31
C THR A 309 -3.91 -12.78 2.80
N CYS A 310 -4.26 -11.59 2.29
CA CYS A 310 -4.29 -11.27 0.84
C CYS A 310 -2.93 -11.44 0.13
N VAL A 311 -1.88 -11.82 0.85
CA VAL A 311 -0.61 -12.39 0.39
C VAL A 311 -0.75 -13.78 -0.31
N ARG A 312 -1.93 -14.43 -0.36
CA ARG A 312 -2.14 -15.73 -1.06
C ARG A 312 -3.54 -15.95 -1.67
N PRO A 313 -3.93 -15.26 -2.76
CA PRO A 313 -5.23 -15.46 -3.37
C PRO A 313 -5.35 -16.88 -3.98
N LYS A 314 -6.39 -17.61 -3.57
CA LYS A 314 -6.94 -18.77 -4.30
C LYS A 314 -8.17 -18.28 -5.05
N THR A 315 -8.08 -18.15 -6.38
CA THR A 315 -9.23 -17.72 -7.18
C THR A 315 -9.53 -18.73 -8.28
N SER A 316 -10.81 -19.09 -8.37
CA SER A 316 -11.41 -19.88 -9.45
C SER A 316 -11.99 -19.00 -10.58
N GLY A 317 -11.81 -17.67 -10.54
CA GLY A 317 -12.41 -16.70 -11.47
C GLY A 317 -11.46 -15.66 -12.07
N TYR A 318 -12.03 -14.57 -12.60
CA TYR A 318 -11.34 -13.47 -13.29
C TYR A 318 -10.86 -12.39 -12.30
N LEU A 319 -9.55 -12.13 -12.24
CA LEU A 319 -8.96 -11.04 -11.45
C LEU A 319 -8.23 -10.06 -12.37
N ARG A 320 -8.50 -8.75 -12.19
CA ARG A 320 -7.99 -7.67 -13.04
C ARG A 320 -7.29 -6.60 -12.19
N ALA A 321 -6.13 -6.14 -12.68
CA ALA A 321 -5.36 -5.01 -12.16
C ALA A 321 -4.85 -5.19 -10.72
N VAL A 322 -3.72 -5.90 -10.57
CA VAL A 322 -3.08 -6.13 -9.27
C VAL A 322 -1.62 -5.69 -9.34
N GLU A 323 -1.19 -4.77 -8.48
CA GLU A 323 0.19 -4.26 -8.53
C GLU A 323 1.19 -5.32 -8.07
N THR A 324 0.97 -5.98 -6.93
CA THR A 324 1.84 -7.07 -6.47
C THR A 324 1.04 -8.32 -6.06
N CYS A 325 1.46 -9.50 -6.56
CA CYS A 325 0.80 -10.79 -6.35
C CYS A 325 1.80 -11.81 -5.80
N VAL A 326 1.62 -12.30 -4.57
CA VAL A 326 2.49 -13.34 -3.99
C VAL A 326 1.78 -14.69 -3.93
N ARG A 327 2.45 -15.74 -4.43
CA ARG A 327 2.01 -17.14 -4.44
C ARG A 327 0.57 -17.40 -4.91
N PRO A 328 0.05 -16.75 -5.97
CA PRO A 328 -1.31 -17.01 -6.42
C PRO A 328 -1.44 -18.46 -6.92
N LYS A 329 -2.57 -19.10 -6.59
CA LYS A 329 -3.01 -20.36 -7.21
C LYS A 329 -4.21 -20.06 -8.09
N THR A 330 -4.03 -20.12 -9.41
CA THR A 330 -5.12 -19.85 -10.35
C THR A 330 -5.30 -20.94 -11.39
N SER A 331 -6.54 -21.37 -11.54
CA SER A 331 -7.03 -22.12 -12.70
C SER A 331 -7.58 -21.20 -13.80
N GLY A 332 -7.96 -19.96 -13.45
CA GLY A 332 -8.58 -18.97 -14.34
C GLY A 332 -7.63 -17.95 -15.01
N TYR A 333 -8.15 -16.75 -15.28
CA TYR A 333 -7.50 -15.69 -16.04
C TYR A 333 -7.04 -14.52 -15.14
N LEU A 334 -5.74 -14.21 -15.18
CA LEU A 334 -5.13 -13.08 -14.45
C LEU A 334 -4.55 -12.07 -15.45
N ARG A 335 -4.92 -10.78 -15.31
CA ARG A 335 -4.51 -9.72 -16.25
C ARG A 335 -4.00 -8.46 -15.54
N ALA A 336 -2.97 -7.86 -16.13
CA ALA A 336 -2.37 -6.58 -15.74
C ALA A 336 -1.78 -6.65 -14.33
N VAL A 337 -0.64 -7.33 -14.22
CA VAL A 337 0.07 -7.52 -12.95
C VAL A 337 1.43 -6.85 -13.01
N GLU A 338 1.75 -5.95 -12.09
CA GLU A 338 3.08 -5.31 -12.11
C GLU A 338 4.17 -6.26 -11.58
N THR A 339 3.99 -6.88 -10.42
CA THR A 339 4.93 -7.88 -9.90
C THR A 339 4.21 -9.16 -9.45
N CYS A 340 4.73 -10.33 -9.85
CA CYS A 340 4.14 -11.62 -9.50
C CYS A 340 5.19 -12.62 -9.01
N VAL A 341 5.08 -13.06 -7.76
CA VAL A 341 6.07 -13.92 -7.10
C VAL A 341 5.53 -15.32 -6.86
N ARG A 342 6.21 -16.33 -7.39
CA ARG A 342 5.92 -17.78 -7.27
C ARG A 342 4.48 -18.18 -7.66
N PRO A 343 3.90 -17.70 -8.77
CA PRO A 343 2.58 -18.13 -9.19
C PRO A 343 2.58 -19.62 -9.54
N LYS A 344 1.48 -20.31 -9.17
CA LYS A 344 1.15 -21.65 -9.64
C LYS A 344 -0.09 -21.54 -10.52
N THR A 345 0.09 -21.62 -11.84
CA THR A 345 -1.03 -21.47 -12.77
C THR A 345 -1.16 -22.64 -13.74
N SER A 346 -2.39 -23.14 -13.84
CA SER A 346 -2.84 -23.96 -14.97
C SER A 346 -3.55 -23.11 -16.04
N GLY A 347 -4.02 -21.90 -15.68
CA GLY A 347 -4.73 -20.98 -16.57
C GLY A 347 -3.85 -19.96 -17.31
N TYR A 348 -4.43 -18.79 -17.61
CA TYR A 348 -3.86 -17.77 -18.50
C TYR A 348 -3.42 -16.52 -17.72
N LEU A 349 -2.15 -16.13 -17.84
CA LEU A 349 -1.54 -14.95 -17.23
C LEU A 349 -1.08 -13.98 -18.33
N ARG A 350 -1.56 -12.73 -18.30
CA ARG A 350 -1.27 -11.72 -19.33
C ARG A 350 -0.83 -10.38 -18.77
N ALA A 351 0.11 -9.75 -19.46
CA ALA A 351 0.59 -8.39 -19.20
C ALA A 351 1.19 -8.30 -17.79
N VAL A 352 2.31 -8.99 -17.60
CA VAL A 352 3.02 -9.03 -16.33
C VAL A 352 4.33 -8.26 -16.47
N LYS A 353 4.56 -7.19 -15.71
CA LYS A 353 5.84 -6.46 -15.82
C LYS A 353 6.98 -7.33 -15.30
N THR A 354 6.91 -7.80 -14.05
CA THR A 354 7.93 -8.69 -13.45
C THR A 354 7.33 -9.98 -12.90
N CYS A 355 7.92 -11.13 -13.24
CA CYS A 355 7.45 -12.45 -12.79
C CYS A 355 8.60 -13.32 -12.25
N ILE A 356 8.53 -13.70 -10.98
CA ILE A 356 9.61 -14.39 -10.25
C ILE A 356 9.19 -15.83 -9.92
N ARG A 357 9.98 -16.80 -10.36
CA ARG A 357 9.83 -18.24 -10.11
C ARG A 357 8.42 -18.81 -10.42
N PRO A 358 7.80 -18.48 -11.57
CA PRO A 358 6.51 -19.07 -11.92
C PRO A 358 6.62 -20.58 -12.14
N LYS A 359 5.60 -21.31 -11.70
CA LYS A 359 5.37 -22.72 -12.04
C LYS A 359 4.11 -22.78 -12.89
N THR A 360 4.25 -22.93 -14.20
CA THR A 360 3.10 -22.91 -15.11
C THR A 360 3.02 -24.15 -15.98
N SER A 361 1.84 -24.77 -15.99
CA SER A 361 1.40 -25.66 -17.07
C SER A 361 0.59 -24.91 -18.14
N GLY A 362 0.03 -23.74 -17.79
CA GLY A 362 -0.77 -22.90 -18.68
C GLY A 362 0.02 -21.89 -19.54
N TYR A 363 -0.65 -20.80 -19.90
CA TYR A 363 -0.18 -19.80 -20.88
C TYR A 363 0.23 -18.48 -20.23
N LEU A 364 1.48 -18.05 -20.43
CA LEU A 364 2.04 -16.78 -19.94
C LEU A 364 2.40 -15.87 -21.12
N ARG A 365 1.83 -14.66 -21.19
CA ARG A 365 2.02 -13.75 -22.32
C ARG A 365 2.33 -12.31 -21.90
N ALA A 366 3.19 -11.67 -22.68
CA ALA A 366 3.57 -10.27 -22.54
C ALA A 366 4.18 -10.03 -21.15
N VAL A 367 5.38 -10.59 -20.96
CA VAL A 367 6.13 -10.46 -19.71
C VAL A 367 7.37 -9.61 -19.96
N GLU A 368 7.55 -8.51 -19.26
CA GLU A 368 8.77 -7.70 -19.46
C GLU A 368 9.98 -8.45 -18.88
N THR A 369 9.96 -8.81 -17.61
CA THR A 369 11.04 -9.50 -16.91
C THR A 369 10.57 -10.82 -16.28
N CYS A 370 11.17 -11.96 -16.63
CA CYS A 370 10.82 -13.27 -16.08
C CYS A 370 12.04 -14.01 -15.50
N VAL A 371 12.02 -14.28 -14.19
CA VAL A 371 13.17 -14.87 -13.46
C VAL A 371 12.87 -16.29 -13.01
N ARG A 372 13.74 -17.23 -13.38
CA ARG A 372 13.69 -18.65 -13.00
C ARG A 372 12.34 -19.35 -13.25
N PRO A 373 11.69 -19.17 -14.42
CA PRO A 373 10.44 -19.86 -14.70
C PRO A 373 10.66 -21.38 -14.81
N LYS A 374 9.71 -22.15 -14.28
CA LYS A 374 9.57 -23.59 -14.50
C LYS A 374 8.29 -23.81 -15.30
N THR A 375 8.41 -24.04 -16.61
CA THR A 375 7.24 -24.16 -17.48
C THR A 375 7.24 -25.48 -18.24
N SER A 376 6.12 -26.18 -18.19
CA SER A 376 5.75 -27.21 -19.17
C SER A 376 4.84 -26.62 -20.26
N GLY A 377 4.20 -25.48 -19.99
CA GLY A 377 3.30 -24.78 -20.92
C GLY A 377 3.97 -23.78 -21.87
N TYR A 378 3.21 -22.78 -22.29
CA TYR A 378 3.57 -21.83 -23.35
C TYR A 378 3.89 -20.44 -22.79
N LEU A 379 5.08 -19.91 -23.10
CA LEU A 379 5.53 -18.59 -22.64
C LEU A 379 5.94 -17.73 -23.83
N ARG A 380 5.28 -16.58 -24.02
CA ARG A 380 5.38 -15.76 -25.25
C ARG A 380 5.53 -14.27 -24.98
N ALA A 381 6.31 -13.62 -25.86
CA ALA A 381 6.55 -12.19 -25.87
C ALA A 381 7.18 -11.75 -24.55
N VAL A 382 8.44 -12.16 -24.35
CA VAL A 382 9.18 -11.85 -23.14
C VAL A 382 10.39 -11.00 -23.45
N GLU A 383 10.53 -9.85 -22.79
CA GLU A 383 11.66 -8.99 -23.06
C GLU A 383 12.94 -9.60 -22.46
N THR A 384 12.94 -9.92 -21.18
CA THR A 384 14.10 -10.51 -20.49
C THR A 384 13.73 -11.76 -19.71
N CYS A 385 14.42 -12.87 -19.98
CA CYS A 385 14.19 -14.16 -19.31
C CYS A 385 15.47 -14.73 -18.71
N VAL A 386 15.50 -14.93 -17.40
CA VAL A 386 16.70 -15.34 -16.66
C VAL A 386 16.56 -16.74 -16.08
N ARG A 387 17.48 -17.64 -16.43
CA ARG A 387 17.58 -19.04 -15.97
C ARG A 387 16.27 -19.84 -16.11
N PRO A 388 15.57 -19.82 -17.25
CA PRO A 388 14.38 -20.63 -17.44
C PRO A 388 14.71 -22.12 -17.44
N LYS A 389 13.82 -22.92 -16.85
CA LYS A 389 13.79 -24.38 -16.95
C LYS A 389 12.52 -24.76 -17.70
N THR A 390 12.62 -25.09 -18.98
CA THR A 390 11.44 -25.36 -19.80
C THR A 390 11.54 -26.69 -20.54
N SER A 391 10.45 -27.46 -20.46
CA SER A 391 10.16 -28.55 -21.39
C SER A 391 9.16 -28.13 -22.48
N GLY A 392 8.42 -27.03 -22.26
CA GLY A 392 7.42 -26.50 -23.19
C GLY A 392 7.95 -25.53 -24.25
N TYR A 393 7.07 -24.64 -24.71
CA TYR A 393 7.28 -23.75 -25.85
C TYR A 393 7.57 -22.30 -25.40
N LEU A 394 8.67 -21.73 -25.90
CA LEU A 394 9.07 -20.33 -25.65
C LEU A 394 9.21 -19.59 -26.97
N ARG A 395 8.55 -18.44 -27.10
CA ARG A 395 8.57 -17.66 -28.35
C ARG A 395 8.68 -16.17 -28.15
N ALA A 396 9.42 -15.52 -29.06
CA ALA A 396 9.60 -14.07 -29.11
C ALA A 396 10.21 -13.57 -27.81
N VAL A 397 11.48 -13.94 -27.59
CA VAL A 397 12.24 -13.54 -26.41
C VAL A 397 13.36 -12.61 -26.83
N LYS A 398 13.40 -11.36 -26.33
CA LYS A 398 14.46 -10.41 -26.70
C LYS A 398 15.79 -10.84 -26.09
N THR A 399 15.82 -11.10 -24.78
CA THR A 399 17.06 -11.52 -24.09
C THR A 399 16.82 -12.72 -23.18
N CYS A 400 17.59 -13.80 -23.36
CA CYS A 400 17.47 -14.99 -22.53
C CYS A 400 18.83 -15.51 -22.03
N VAL A 401 18.95 -15.63 -20.70
CA VAL A 401 20.22 -15.83 -19.99
C VAL A 401 20.24 -17.16 -19.23
N ARG A 402 21.26 -17.98 -19.47
CA ARG A 402 21.51 -19.30 -18.84
C ARG A 402 20.29 -20.25 -18.81
N PRO A 403 19.56 -20.42 -19.92
CA PRO A 403 18.42 -21.32 -20.00
C PRO A 403 18.84 -22.79 -19.95
N LYS A 404 18.00 -23.63 -19.36
CA LYS A 404 18.07 -25.09 -19.42
C LYS A 404 16.79 -25.60 -20.08
N THR A 405 16.87 -25.98 -21.36
CA THR A 405 15.66 -26.29 -22.13
C THR A 405 15.79 -27.60 -22.89
N SER A 406 14.74 -28.42 -22.82
CA SER A 406 14.55 -29.60 -23.67
C SER A 406 13.46 -29.37 -24.73
N GLY A 407 12.65 -28.31 -24.58
CA GLY A 407 11.56 -27.98 -25.51
C GLY A 407 11.93 -27.14 -26.72
N TYR A 408 10.93 -26.48 -27.31
CA TYR A 408 11.03 -25.70 -28.54
C TYR A 408 11.18 -24.20 -28.24
N LEU A 409 12.27 -23.58 -28.68
CA LEU A 409 12.46 -22.12 -28.62
C LEU A 409 12.48 -21.50 -30.03
N ARG A 410 11.75 -20.41 -30.23
CA ARG A 410 11.71 -19.70 -31.52
C ARG A 410 11.77 -18.19 -31.36
N ALA A 411 12.48 -17.53 -32.29
CA ALA A 411 12.60 -16.08 -32.37
C ALA A 411 13.19 -15.50 -31.07
N VAL A 412 14.49 -15.78 -30.87
CA VAL A 412 15.25 -15.24 -29.75
C VAL A 412 16.26 -14.23 -30.27
N GLU A 413 16.24 -13.00 -29.78
CA GLU A 413 17.22 -12.01 -30.24
C GLU A 413 18.60 -12.27 -29.62
N THR A 414 18.73 -12.33 -28.30
CA THR A 414 20.00 -12.60 -27.61
C THR A 414 19.92 -13.79 -26.67
N PHE A 415 20.85 -14.74 -26.82
CA PHE A 415 20.82 -16.04 -26.14
C PHE A 415 22.15 -16.38 -25.47
N VAL A 416 22.24 -16.21 -24.15
CA VAL A 416 23.51 -16.24 -23.41
C VAL A 416 23.67 -17.52 -22.58
N ARG A 417 24.76 -18.24 -22.80
CA ARG A 417 25.16 -19.49 -22.12
C ARG A 417 24.04 -20.54 -22.00
N PRO A 418 23.30 -20.85 -23.08
CA PRO A 418 22.23 -21.83 -23.02
C PRO A 418 22.76 -23.26 -22.88
N LYS A 419 22.00 -24.10 -22.17
CA LYS A 419 22.17 -25.55 -22.13
C LYS A 419 20.91 -26.18 -22.73
N THR A 420 20.99 -26.66 -23.97
CA THR A 420 19.79 -27.13 -24.68
C THR A 420 20.00 -28.49 -25.34
N SER A 421 18.98 -29.34 -25.23
CA SER A 421 18.85 -30.58 -25.99
C SER A 421 17.69 -30.54 -26.99
N GLY A 422 16.84 -29.51 -26.93
CA GLY A 422 15.67 -29.34 -27.79
C GLY A 422 15.93 -28.61 -29.12
N TYR A 423 14.84 -28.14 -29.73
CA TYR A 423 14.83 -27.46 -31.04
C TYR A 423 14.88 -25.94 -30.88
N LEU A 424 15.82 -25.30 -31.56
CA LEU A 424 16.04 -23.85 -31.54
C LEU A 424 15.99 -23.28 -32.95
N ARG A 425 15.17 -22.25 -33.17
CA ARG A 425 15.01 -21.62 -34.49
C ARG A 425 15.00 -20.10 -34.43
N ALA A 426 15.65 -19.47 -35.41
CA ALA A 426 15.67 -18.02 -35.59
C ALA A 426 16.27 -17.31 -34.37
N VAL A 427 17.59 -17.41 -34.24
CA VAL A 427 18.34 -16.76 -33.15
C VAL A 427 19.28 -15.70 -33.74
N LYS A 428 19.14 -14.44 -33.34
CA LYS A 428 20.00 -13.37 -33.85
C LYS A 428 21.42 -13.51 -33.29
N THR A 429 21.56 -13.59 -31.97
CA THR A 429 22.86 -13.68 -31.31
C THR A 429 22.87 -14.76 -30.24
N CYS A 430 23.82 -15.71 -30.31
CA CYS A 430 23.97 -16.74 -29.29
C CYS A 430 25.42 -16.91 -28.82
N VAL A 431 25.61 -16.81 -27.51
CA VAL A 431 26.93 -16.70 -26.86
C VAL A 431 27.18 -17.87 -25.92
N ARG A 432 28.29 -18.58 -26.12
CA ARG A 432 28.77 -19.74 -25.34
C ARG A 432 27.71 -20.84 -25.09
N PRO A 433 26.95 -21.28 -26.11
CA PRO A 433 26.00 -22.36 -25.96
C PRO A 433 26.67 -23.71 -25.70
N LYS A 434 25.98 -24.56 -24.95
CA LYS A 434 26.23 -26.00 -24.84
C LYS A 434 25.00 -26.73 -25.38
N THR A 435 25.08 -27.22 -26.61
CA THR A 435 23.91 -27.78 -27.29
C THR A 435 24.16 -29.20 -27.80
N SER A 436 23.19 -30.08 -27.59
CA SER A 436 23.14 -31.41 -28.20
C SER A 436 21.96 -31.57 -29.17
N GLY A 437 21.03 -30.62 -29.19
CA GLY A 437 19.83 -30.63 -30.03
C GLY A 437 20.00 -30.00 -31.42
N TYR A 438 18.86 -29.66 -32.04
CA TYR A 438 18.79 -29.09 -33.39
C TYR A 438 18.69 -27.56 -33.34
N LEU A 439 19.58 -26.88 -34.06
CA LEU A 439 19.63 -25.41 -34.18
C LEU A 439 19.54 -24.99 -35.64
N ARG A 440 18.66 -24.04 -35.95
CA ARG A 440 18.47 -23.52 -37.31
C ARG A 440 18.34 -22.00 -37.35
N ALA A 441 18.93 -21.39 -38.37
CA ALA A 441 18.85 -19.96 -38.66
C ALA A 441 19.42 -19.13 -37.49
N VAL A 442 20.74 -19.16 -37.35
CA VAL A 442 21.47 -18.39 -36.34
C VAL A 442 22.29 -17.31 -37.03
N GLU A 443 22.10 -16.04 -36.71
CA GLU A 443 22.88 -14.99 -37.36
C GLU A 443 24.31 -14.89 -36.78
N THR A 444 24.46 -14.80 -35.45
CA THR A 444 25.78 -14.74 -34.81
C THR A 444 25.94 -15.79 -33.71
N PHE A 445 27.01 -16.60 -33.81
CA PHE A 445 27.23 -17.78 -32.97
C PHE A 445 28.63 -17.78 -32.35
N VAL A 446 28.74 -17.42 -31.07
CA VAL A 446 30.03 -17.15 -30.41
C VAL A 446 30.42 -18.24 -29.42
N ARG A 447 31.60 -18.82 -29.59
CA ARG A 447 32.21 -19.88 -28.77
C ARG A 447 31.27 -21.06 -28.44
N PRO A 448 30.55 -21.63 -29.42
CA PRO A 448 29.63 -22.72 -29.17
C PRO A 448 30.36 -24.04 -28.87
N LYS A 449 29.78 -24.86 -27.99
CA LYS A 449 30.17 -26.25 -27.73
C LYS A 449 29.02 -27.15 -28.14
N THR A 450 29.15 -27.84 -29.26
CA THR A 450 27.99 -28.51 -29.88
C THR A 450 28.30 -29.94 -30.30
N SER A 451 27.41 -30.86 -29.95
CA SER A 451 27.39 -32.24 -30.43
C SER A 451 26.20 -32.54 -31.35
N GLY A 452 25.22 -31.63 -31.42
CA GLY A 452 24.01 -31.77 -32.24
C GLY A 452 24.12 -31.27 -33.68
N TYR A 453 22.96 -31.04 -34.30
CA TYR A 453 22.83 -30.58 -35.69
C TYR A 453 22.57 -29.07 -35.79
N LEU A 454 23.38 -28.37 -36.56
CA LEU A 454 23.30 -26.93 -36.79
C LEU A 454 23.19 -26.62 -38.28
N ARG A 455 22.24 -25.77 -38.65
CA ARG A 455 22.01 -25.36 -40.05
C ARG A 455 21.76 -23.87 -40.21
N ALA A 456 22.29 -23.28 -41.28
CA ALA A 456 22.08 -21.89 -41.67
C ALA A 456 22.60 -20.93 -40.57
N VAL A 457 23.92 -20.78 -40.51
CA VAL A 457 24.60 -19.90 -39.56
C VAL A 457 25.29 -18.77 -40.33
N LYS A 458 24.97 -17.51 -40.08
CA LYS A 458 25.60 -16.40 -40.81
C LYS A 458 27.06 -16.22 -40.39
N THR A 459 27.30 -16.07 -39.09
CA THR A 459 28.63 -15.86 -38.51
C THR A 459 28.88 -16.79 -37.33
N CYS A 460 30.02 -17.49 -37.31
CA CYS A 460 30.38 -18.45 -36.27
C CYS A 460 31.81 -18.25 -35.77
N VAL A 461 31.99 -17.94 -34.49
CA VAL A 461 33.29 -17.57 -33.90
C VAL A 461 33.74 -18.59 -32.87
N ARG A 462 34.92 -19.18 -33.07
CA ARG A 462 35.58 -20.18 -32.22
C ARG A 462 34.68 -21.36 -31.82
N PRO A 463 33.97 -22.01 -32.75
CA PRO A 463 33.17 -23.19 -32.41
C PRO A 463 34.05 -24.36 -32.00
N LYS A 464 33.56 -25.14 -31.03
CA LYS A 464 34.08 -26.46 -30.65
C LYS A 464 33.00 -27.48 -30.96
N THR A 465 33.12 -28.18 -32.08
CA THR A 465 32.07 -29.10 -32.54
C THR A 465 32.57 -30.53 -32.70
N SER A 466 31.79 -31.45 -32.16
CA SER A 466 31.83 -32.88 -32.51
C SER A 466 30.63 -33.28 -33.38
N GLY A 467 29.60 -32.43 -33.47
CA GLY A 467 28.40 -32.66 -34.27
C GLY A 467 28.46 -32.17 -35.73
N TYR A 468 27.29 -31.94 -36.32
CA TYR A 468 27.11 -31.57 -37.73
C TYR A 468 26.76 -30.08 -37.88
N LEU A 469 27.55 -29.33 -38.64
CA LEU A 469 27.35 -27.92 -38.98
C LEU A 469 27.23 -27.76 -40.49
N ARG A 470 26.14 -27.14 -40.96
CA ARG A 470 25.87 -26.95 -42.40
C ARG A 470 25.43 -25.54 -42.75
N ALA A 471 25.85 -25.05 -43.92
CA ALA A 471 25.49 -23.75 -44.47
C ALA A 471 25.91 -22.62 -43.53
N VAL A 472 27.22 -22.36 -43.49
CA VAL A 472 27.84 -21.34 -42.65
C VAL A 472 28.47 -20.28 -43.54
N GLU A 473 27.99 -19.03 -43.51
CA GLU A 473 28.58 -17.97 -44.35
C GLU A 473 30.00 -17.62 -43.86
N THR A 474 30.20 -17.26 -42.59
CA THR A 474 31.53 -16.98 -42.04
C THR A 474 31.85 -17.80 -40.79
N CYS A 475 33.02 -18.43 -40.75
CA CYS A 475 33.46 -19.27 -39.64
C CYS A 475 34.92 -18.98 -39.22
N VAL A 476 35.11 -18.46 -38.01
CA VAL A 476 36.42 -18.00 -37.50
C VAL A 476 36.95 -18.93 -36.41
N ARG A 477 38.18 -19.42 -36.58
CA ARG A 477 38.93 -20.30 -35.66
C ARG A 477 38.15 -21.53 -35.17
N PRO A 478 37.45 -22.29 -36.04
CA PRO A 478 36.76 -23.50 -35.61
C PRO A 478 37.74 -24.56 -35.11
N LYS A 479 37.33 -25.29 -34.07
CA LYS A 479 37.98 -26.52 -33.59
C LYS A 479 37.00 -27.67 -33.78
N THR A 480 37.18 -28.46 -34.83
CA THR A 480 36.19 -29.51 -35.17
C THR A 480 36.81 -30.89 -35.21
N SER A 481 36.16 -31.81 -34.51
CA SER A 481 36.28 -33.25 -34.74
C SER A 481 35.09 -33.80 -35.53
N GLY A 482 33.99 -33.05 -35.62
CA GLY A 482 32.78 -33.41 -36.37
C GLY A 482 32.78 -32.98 -37.85
N TYR A 483 31.58 -32.85 -38.41
CA TYR A 483 31.34 -32.58 -39.84
C TYR A 483 30.91 -31.13 -40.09
N LEU A 484 31.67 -30.41 -40.90
CA LEU A 484 31.39 -29.03 -41.37
C LEU A 484 31.15 -29.03 -42.88
N ARG A 485 30.04 -28.47 -43.35
CA ARG A 485 29.70 -28.45 -44.78
C ARG A 485 29.11 -27.14 -45.26
N ALA A 486 29.44 -26.75 -46.50
CA ALA A 486 28.94 -25.55 -47.18
C ALA A 486 29.29 -24.31 -46.36
N VAL A 487 30.58 -23.94 -46.38
CA VAL A 487 31.12 -22.80 -45.66
C VAL A 487 31.62 -21.76 -46.65
N GLU A 488 31.08 -20.55 -46.69
CA GLU A 488 31.56 -19.55 -47.67
C GLU A 488 32.97 -19.09 -47.27
N THR A 489 33.16 -18.54 -46.07
CA THR A 489 34.47 -18.08 -45.58
C THR A 489 34.89 -18.77 -44.28
N CYS A 490 36.04 -19.43 -44.26
CA CYS A 490 36.59 -20.13 -43.09
C CYS A 490 38.00 -19.64 -42.72
N VAL A 491 38.18 -19.05 -41.53
CA VAL A 491 39.46 -18.45 -41.10
C VAL A 491 40.11 -19.24 -39.98
N ARG A 492 41.37 -19.64 -40.14
CA ARG A 492 42.22 -20.39 -39.19
C ARG A 492 41.54 -21.63 -38.59
N PRO A 493 40.91 -22.52 -39.38
CA PRO A 493 40.33 -23.74 -38.85
C PRO A 493 41.40 -24.68 -38.29
N LYS A 494 41.08 -25.34 -37.18
CA LYS A 494 41.83 -26.46 -36.60
C LYS A 494 40.94 -27.70 -36.68
N THR A 495 41.13 -28.54 -37.69
CA THR A 495 40.25 -29.69 -37.93
C THR A 495 41.00 -31.00 -37.81
N SER A 496 40.44 -31.92 -37.03
CA SER A 496 40.71 -33.36 -37.12
C SER A 496 39.56 -34.12 -37.80
N GLY A 497 38.38 -33.48 -37.92
CA GLY A 497 37.20 -34.03 -38.59
C GLY A 497 37.10 -33.70 -40.09
N TYR A 498 35.87 -33.72 -40.62
CA TYR A 498 35.57 -33.57 -42.05
C TYR A 498 35.03 -32.18 -42.35
N LEU A 499 35.63 -31.48 -43.32
CA LEU A 499 35.25 -30.14 -43.75
C LEU A 499 35.08 -30.11 -45.27
N ARG A 500 33.89 -29.76 -45.77
CA ARG A 500 33.54 -29.90 -47.19
C ARG A 500 32.80 -28.71 -47.78
N ALA A 501 33.05 -28.43 -49.06
CA ALA A 501 32.41 -27.35 -49.82
C ALA A 501 32.68 -26.01 -49.15
N VAL A 502 33.90 -25.51 -49.32
CA VAL A 502 34.33 -24.22 -48.79
C VAL A 502 34.63 -23.29 -49.95
N GLU A 503 34.14 -22.06 -49.95
CA GLU A 503 34.55 -21.12 -51.00
C GLU A 503 35.96 -20.60 -50.63
N THR A 504 36.10 -19.86 -49.53
CA THR A 504 37.37 -19.28 -49.09
C THR A 504 37.87 -19.87 -47.76
N CYS A 505 39.08 -20.43 -47.74
CA CYS A 505 39.71 -21.00 -46.54
C CYS A 505 41.09 -20.36 -46.25
N VAL A 506 41.23 -19.67 -45.11
CA VAL A 506 42.46 -18.93 -44.76
C VAL A 506 43.20 -19.57 -43.59
N ARG A 507 44.48 -19.88 -43.79
CA ARG A 507 45.42 -20.48 -42.81
C ARG A 507 44.87 -21.73 -42.08
N PRO A 508 44.31 -22.73 -42.81
CA PRO A 508 43.85 -23.94 -42.16
C PRO A 508 45.00 -24.74 -41.55
N LYS A 509 44.76 -25.32 -40.38
CA LYS A 509 45.62 -26.32 -39.72
C LYS A 509 44.84 -27.62 -39.65
N THR A 510 45.05 -28.53 -40.59
CA THR A 510 44.26 -29.76 -40.68
C THR A 510 45.12 -31.01 -40.53
N SER A 511 44.65 -31.91 -39.66
CA SER A 511 45.04 -33.33 -39.67
C SER A 511 43.92 -34.22 -40.24
N GLY A 512 42.69 -33.69 -40.36
CA GLY A 512 41.54 -34.37 -40.94
C GLY A 512 41.36 -34.17 -42.46
N TYR A 513 40.13 -34.30 -42.93
CA TYR A 513 39.77 -34.29 -44.35
C TYR A 513 39.12 -32.97 -44.77
N LEU A 514 39.72 -32.26 -45.75
CA LEU A 514 39.24 -31.01 -46.32
C LEU A 514 38.95 -31.21 -47.82
N ARG A 515 37.72 -30.98 -48.28
CA ARG A 515 37.31 -31.29 -49.67
C ARG A 515 36.48 -30.21 -50.33
N ALA A 516 36.67 -30.02 -51.64
CA ALA A 516 35.93 -29.08 -52.48
C ALA A 516 36.10 -27.65 -51.94
N VAL A 517 37.29 -27.08 -52.16
CA VAL A 517 37.65 -25.74 -51.70
C VAL A 517 37.96 -24.83 -52.87
N GLU A 518 37.29 -23.71 -53.04
CA GLU A 518 37.53 -22.82 -54.18
C GLU A 518 38.85 -22.05 -54.03
N THR A 519 39.05 -21.35 -52.92
CA THR A 519 40.28 -20.61 -52.62
C THR A 519 40.85 -21.02 -51.25
N CYS A 520 42.12 -21.44 -51.20
CA CYS A 520 42.78 -21.89 -49.99
C CYS A 520 44.12 -21.17 -49.77
N VAL A 521 44.22 -20.32 -48.74
CA VAL A 521 45.37 -19.45 -48.49
C VAL A 521 46.21 -19.93 -47.31
N ARG A 522 47.50 -20.14 -47.52
CA ARG A 522 48.51 -20.59 -46.54
C ARG A 522 48.10 -21.83 -45.71
N PRO A 523 47.63 -22.92 -46.34
CA PRO A 523 47.30 -24.13 -45.59
C PRO A 523 48.53 -24.76 -44.93
N LYS A 524 48.35 -25.26 -43.71
CA LYS A 524 49.30 -26.11 -42.98
C LYS A 524 48.63 -27.47 -42.75
N THR A 525 48.87 -28.43 -43.63
CA THR A 525 48.16 -29.72 -43.57
C THR A 525 49.12 -30.89 -43.38
N SER A 526 48.77 -31.77 -42.44
CA SER A 526 49.29 -33.15 -42.37
C SER A 526 48.22 -34.17 -42.80
N GLY A 527 46.95 -33.74 -42.93
CA GLY A 527 45.82 -34.56 -43.39
C GLY A 527 45.59 -34.51 -44.90
N TYR A 528 44.35 -34.80 -45.33
CA TYR A 528 43.96 -34.96 -46.74
C TYR A 528 43.20 -33.73 -47.24
N LEU A 529 43.69 -33.10 -48.32
CA LEU A 529 43.13 -31.91 -48.95
C LEU A 529 42.83 -32.21 -50.43
N ARG A 530 41.56 -32.17 -50.84
CA ARG A 530 41.13 -32.64 -52.18
C ARG A 530 40.19 -31.69 -52.90
N ALA A 531 40.34 -31.60 -54.22
CA ALA A 531 39.50 -30.79 -55.11
C ALA A 531 39.56 -29.32 -54.70
N VAL A 532 40.70 -28.68 -54.98
CA VAL A 532 40.93 -27.27 -54.64
C VAL A 532 41.12 -26.45 -55.91
N GLU A 533 40.36 -25.38 -56.11
CA GLU A 533 40.50 -24.60 -57.34
C GLU A 533 41.78 -23.74 -57.29
N THR A 534 41.96 -22.91 -56.27
CA THR A 534 43.17 -22.09 -56.10
C THR A 534 43.79 -22.31 -54.72
N CYS A 535 45.10 -22.58 -54.67
CA CYS A 535 45.83 -22.84 -53.43
C CYS A 535 47.09 -21.97 -53.34
N VAL A 536 47.12 -21.02 -52.39
CA VAL A 536 48.18 -20.02 -52.25
C VAL A 536 49.10 -20.35 -51.08
N ARG A 537 50.41 -20.45 -51.32
CA ARG A 537 51.48 -20.71 -50.35
C ARG A 537 51.23 -21.91 -49.43
N PRO A 538 50.90 -23.11 -49.97
CA PRO A 538 50.71 -24.31 -49.16
C PRO A 538 52.01 -24.73 -48.45
N LYS A 539 51.86 -25.13 -47.18
CA LYS A 539 52.89 -25.81 -46.38
C LYS A 539 52.36 -27.19 -45.98
N THR A 540 52.61 -28.22 -46.77
CA THR A 540 51.98 -29.54 -46.59
C THR A 540 53.02 -30.63 -46.39
N SER A 541 52.75 -31.50 -45.42
CA SER A 541 53.38 -32.82 -45.27
C SER A 541 52.42 -33.97 -45.55
N GLY A 542 51.11 -33.69 -45.68
CA GLY A 542 50.06 -34.66 -46.03
C GLY A 542 49.72 -34.71 -47.54
N TYR A 543 48.56 -35.30 -47.86
CA TYR A 543 48.08 -35.52 -49.24
C TYR A 543 47.28 -34.33 -49.78
N LEU A 544 47.71 -33.78 -50.93
CA LEU A 544 47.07 -32.69 -51.64
C LEU A 544 46.74 -33.14 -53.08
N ARG A 545 45.45 -33.25 -53.42
CA ARG A 545 45.01 -33.89 -54.68
C ARG A 545 43.97 -33.07 -55.45
N ALA A 546 44.09 -33.04 -56.79
CA ALA A 546 43.18 -32.35 -57.70
C ALA A 546 43.12 -30.85 -57.41
N VAL A 547 44.21 -30.15 -57.75
CA VAL A 547 44.32 -28.69 -57.56
C VAL A 547 44.44 -27.97 -58.90
N LYS A 548 43.54 -27.04 -59.22
CA LYS A 548 43.57 -26.37 -60.52
C LYS A 548 44.75 -25.38 -60.61
N THR A 549 44.91 -24.51 -59.62
CA THR A 549 46.00 -23.51 -59.57
C THR A 549 46.69 -23.51 -58.21
N CYS A 550 48.01 -23.70 -58.20
CA CYS A 550 48.84 -23.70 -56.99
C CYS A 550 49.94 -22.63 -57.06
N VAL A 551 49.97 -21.72 -56.09
CA VAL A 551 50.87 -20.56 -56.07
C VAL A 551 51.89 -20.69 -54.94
N ARG A 552 53.19 -20.66 -55.26
CA ARG A 552 54.35 -20.70 -54.34
C ARG A 552 54.30 -21.84 -53.30
N PRO A 553 54.19 -23.12 -53.72
CA PRO A 553 54.17 -24.26 -52.81
C PRO A 553 55.48 -24.41 -52.03
N LYS A 554 55.37 -24.79 -50.75
CA LYS A 554 56.48 -25.27 -49.92
C LYS A 554 56.09 -26.63 -49.34
N THR A 555 56.23 -27.69 -50.13
CA THR A 555 55.68 -29.03 -49.84
C THR A 555 56.80 -30.04 -49.61
N SER A 556 56.61 -30.92 -48.62
CA SER A 556 57.47 -32.10 -48.37
C SER A 556 56.68 -33.42 -48.42
N GLY A 557 55.43 -33.38 -48.93
CA GLY A 557 54.49 -34.50 -48.98
C GLY A 557 53.87 -34.69 -50.38
N TYR A 558 52.90 -35.61 -50.49
CA TYR A 558 52.35 -36.09 -51.77
C TYR A 558 51.37 -35.09 -52.42
N LEU A 559 51.77 -34.51 -53.56
CA LEU A 559 51.02 -33.53 -54.35
C LEU A 559 50.70 -34.13 -55.73
N ARG A 560 49.42 -34.30 -56.08
CA ARG A 560 49.01 -35.03 -57.31
C ARG A 560 47.85 -34.34 -58.04
N ALA A 561 47.90 -34.37 -59.38
CA ALA A 561 46.93 -33.75 -60.28
C ALA A 561 46.80 -32.23 -60.05
N VAL A 562 47.86 -31.50 -60.39
CA VAL A 562 47.87 -30.03 -60.39
C VAL A 562 47.91 -29.54 -61.83
N GLU A 563 46.94 -28.70 -62.24
CA GLU A 563 46.88 -28.21 -63.63
C GLU A 563 47.85 -27.05 -63.88
N THR A 564 47.90 -26.07 -62.98
CA THR A 564 48.78 -24.89 -63.09
C THR A 564 49.55 -24.64 -61.79
N CYS A 565 50.88 -24.47 -61.88
CA CYS A 565 51.74 -24.23 -60.71
C CYS A 565 52.65 -23.01 -60.93
N ILE A 566 52.48 -21.96 -60.10
CA ILE A 566 53.20 -20.68 -60.20
C ILE A 566 54.22 -20.58 -59.07
N THR A 567 55.51 -20.72 -59.36
CA THR A 567 56.59 -20.81 -58.34
C THR A 567 57.29 -19.47 -58.03
N HIS A 568 57.41 -18.57 -59.00
CA HIS A 568 58.01 -17.23 -58.86
C HIS A 568 57.24 -16.20 -59.72
N TYR A 569 57.22 -14.92 -59.29
CA TYR A 569 56.81 -13.81 -60.16
C TYR A 569 58.06 -13.37 -60.91
N THR A 570 58.00 -13.34 -62.24
CA THR A 570 58.68 -12.28 -63.00
C THR A 570 57.70 -11.13 -63.09
#